data_AF-A0A956VI61-F1
#
_entry.id   AF-A0A956VI61-F1
#
_cell.length_a   1.000
_cell.length_b   1.000
_cell.length_c   1.000
_cell.angle_alpha   90.00
_cell.angle_beta   90.00
_cell.angle_gamma   90.00
#
_symmetry.space_group_name_H-M   'P 1'
#
loop_
_entity.id
_entity.type
_entity.pdbx_description
1 polymer ?
#
loop_
_entity_poly.entity_id
_entity_poly.type
_entity_poly.pdbx_seq_one_letter_code
_entity_poly.pdbx_strand_id
1 'polypeptide(L)'
;MPRERSVVFLLLAIVTVGMTVLLTGQTTRALTITVDSLTDDFSDDGKCSLREAIQNANDTSDGQPREDCSAGDPAGEDTITFSVQGVIVLSGQLPPIVDDLVLAGGNDITLDGD
;
A
#
# COMPACT_ATOMS: atom_id res chain seq x y z
N MET A 1 41.99 35.35 12.71
CA MET A 1 40.65 35.23 13.33
C MET A 1 39.44 35.34 12.37
N PRO A 2 39.45 35.96 11.17
CA PRO A 2 38.27 35.91 10.28
C PRO A 2 38.23 34.64 9.40
N ARG A 3 39.38 34.10 9.01
CA ARG A 3 39.51 32.97 8.07
C ARG A 3 39.03 31.63 8.67
N GLU A 4 39.25 31.42 9.95
CA GLU A 4 38.80 30.21 10.68
C GLU A 4 37.29 30.22 10.92
N ARG A 5 36.70 31.40 11.11
CA ARG A 5 35.25 31.57 11.29
C ARG A 5 34.51 31.26 9.98
N SER A 6 35.01 31.75 8.85
CA SER A 6 34.44 31.45 7.53
C SER A 6 34.48 29.97 7.17
N VAL A 7 35.53 29.23 7.56
CA VAL A 7 35.63 27.79 7.31
C VAL A 7 34.65 27.01 8.17
N VAL A 8 34.49 27.38 9.45
CA VAL A 8 33.52 26.72 10.36
C VAL A 8 32.07 26.94 9.89
N PHE A 9 31.72 28.15 9.44
CA PHE A 9 30.38 28.41 8.87
C PHE A 9 30.12 27.62 7.58
N LEU A 10 31.13 27.50 6.71
CA LEU A 10 31.01 26.72 5.47
C LEU A 10 30.82 25.22 5.77
N LEU A 11 31.58 24.67 6.73
CA LEU A 11 31.45 23.28 7.15
C LEU A 11 30.08 22.99 7.81
N LEU A 12 29.57 23.89 8.65
CA LEU A 12 28.22 23.77 9.24
C LEU A 12 27.12 23.81 8.18
N ALA A 13 27.27 24.64 7.15
CA ALA A 13 26.32 24.70 6.04
C ALA A 13 26.34 23.42 5.19
N ILE A 14 27.51 22.82 4.95
CA ILE A 14 27.63 21.56 4.21
C ILE A 14 27.03 20.39 4.99
N VAL A 15 27.23 20.32 6.30
CA VAL A 15 26.66 19.27 7.17
C VAL A 15 25.13 19.35 7.22
N THR A 16 24.57 20.56 7.34
CA THR A 16 23.10 20.74 7.37
C THR A 16 22.44 20.41 6.05
N VAL A 17 23.01 20.83 4.91
CA VAL A 17 22.51 20.47 3.57
C VAL A 17 22.63 18.96 3.32
N GLY A 18 23.76 18.35 3.67
CA GLY A 18 23.97 16.89 3.52
C GLY A 18 22.98 16.05 4.33
N MET A 19 22.61 16.51 5.53
CA MET A 19 21.65 15.81 6.40
C MET A 19 20.20 15.96 5.92
N THR A 20 19.84 17.08 5.27
CA THR A 20 18.50 17.25 4.68
C THR A 20 18.26 16.40 3.42
N VAL A 21 19.29 16.12 2.62
CA VAL A 21 19.17 15.32 1.38
C VAL A 21 18.94 13.82 1.66
N LEU A 22 19.36 13.33 2.83
CA LEU A 22 19.14 11.93 3.24
C LEU A 22 17.70 11.64 3.68
N LEU A 23 16.87 12.66 3.91
CA LEU A 23 15.49 12.50 4.41
C LEU A 23 14.42 12.47 3.30
N THR A 24 14.76 12.77 2.05
CA THR A 24 13.78 12.92 0.95
C THR A 24 13.76 11.74 -0.03
N GLY A 25 14.30 10.59 0.37
CA GLY A 25 14.42 9.40 -0.47
C GLY A 25 13.33 8.34 -0.27
N GLN A 26 12.08 8.73 -0.02
CA GLN A 26 10.98 7.75 0.01
C GLN A 26 10.63 7.36 -1.43
N THR A 27 11.15 6.20 -1.86
CA THR A 27 10.69 5.54 -3.07
C THR A 27 9.25 5.08 -2.82
N THR A 28 8.27 5.70 -3.47
CA THR A 28 6.89 5.18 -3.53
C THR A 28 6.95 3.80 -4.20
N ARG A 29 6.70 2.72 -3.45
CA ARG A 29 6.65 1.37 -4.01
C ARG A 29 5.19 1.01 -4.14
N ALA A 30 4.67 0.96 -5.36
CA ALA A 30 3.37 0.37 -5.56
C ALA A 30 3.47 -1.14 -5.30
N LEU A 31 2.86 -1.64 -4.22
CA LEU A 31 2.75 -3.08 -3.98
C LEU A 31 1.52 -3.65 -4.66
N THR A 32 1.57 -4.93 -4.99
CA THR A 32 0.49 -5.62 -5.69
C THR A 32 -0.06 -6.72 -4.80
N ILE A 33 -1.36 -6.65 -4.52
CA ILE A 33 -2.11 -7.68 -3.79
C ILE A 33 -2.98 -8.42 -4.81
N THR A 34 -2.80 -9.73 -4.93
CA THR A 34 -3.54 -10.54 -5.92
C THR A 34 -4.68 -11.30 -5.24
N VAL A 35 -5.92 -10.97 -5.60
CA VAL A 35 -7.13 -11.69 -5.18
C VAL A 35 -7.24 -12.98 -6.01
N ASP A 36 -7.48 -14.10 -5.35
CA ASP A 36 -7.60 -15.43 -5.96
C ASP A 36 -8.89 -16.18 -5.55
N SER A 37 -9.80 -15.49 -4.87
CA SER A 37 -11.14 -15.98 -4.55
C SER A 37 -12.24 -15.05 -5.08
N LEU A 38 -13.37 -15.64 -5.46
CA LEU A 38 -14.63 -14.92 -5.74
C LEU A 38 -15.55 -14.85 -4.52
N THR A 39 -15.14 -15.43 -3.40
CA THR A 39 -15.92 -15.37 -2.15
C THR A 39 -15.85 -13.97 -1.55
N ASP A 40 -16.94 -13.56 -0.92
CA ASP A 40 -17.07 -12.26 -0.24
C ASP A 40 -17.08 -12.46 1.28
N ASP A 41 -15.92 -12.79 1.85
CA ASP A 41 -15.78 -13.09 3.28
C ASP A 41 -14.40 -12.66 3.84
N PHE A 42 -14.05 -13.16 5.03
CA PHE A 42 -12.78 -12.89 5.73
C PHE A 42 -12.24 -14.20 6.34
N SER A 43 -12.51 -15.33 5.69
CA SER A 43 -12.22 -16.65 6.23
C SER A 43 -10.74 -16.95 6.11
N ASP A 44 -10.12 -17.44 7.19
CA ASP A 44 -8.75 -17.96 7.15
C ASP A 44 -8.73 -19.32 6.41
N ASP A 45 -8.82 -19.31 5.08
CA ASP A 45 -8.96 -20.49 4.21
C ASP A 45 -7.79 -20.68 3.23
N GLY A 46 -6.79 -19.80 3.30
CA GLY A 46 -5.62 -19.82 2.43
C GLY A 46 -5.86 -19.18 1.07
N LYS A 47 -6.95 -18.42 0.90
CA LYS A 47 -7.24 -17.64 -0.32
C LYS A 47 -7.44 -16.18 0.02
N CYS A 48 -7.00 -15.32 -0.88
CA CYS A 48 -7.17 -13.89 -0.76
C CYS A 48 -8.48 -13.46 -1.41
N SER A 49 -9.48 -13.12 -0.59
CA SER A 49 -10.71 -12.45 -1.04
C SER A 49 -10.50 -10.94 -1.26
N LEU A 50 -11.45 -10.29 -1.94
CA LEU A 50 -11.41 -8.83 -2.13
C LEU A 50 -11.46 -8.06 -0.80
N ARG A 51 -12.24 -8.52 0.18
CA ARG A 51 -12.35 -7.82 1.46
C ARG A 51 -11.04 -7.89 2.25
N GLU A 52 -10.35 -9.02 2.17
CA GLU A 52 -9.06 -9.20 2.83
C GLU A 52 -7.98 -8.38 2.15
N ALA A 53 -7.95 -8.35 0.82
CA ALA A 53 -7.03 -7.51 0.06
C ALA A 53 -7.20 -6.01 0.40
N ILE A 54 -8.45 -5.53 0.51
CA ILE A 54 -8.72 -4.15 0.93
C ILE A 54 -8.25 -3.90 2.37
N GLN A 55 -8.40 -4.86 3.29
CA GLN A 55 -7.87 -4.68 4.65
C GLN A 55 -6.36 -4.57 4.68
N ASN A 56 -5.65 -5.39 3.89
CA ASN A 56 -4.19 -5.29 3.80
C ASN A 56 -3.74 -3.97 3.17
N ALA A 57 -4.40 -3.52 2.10
CA ALA A 57 -4.09 -2.23 1.46
C ALA A 57 -4.40 -1.01 2.34
N ASN A 58 -5.33 -1.13 3.29
CA ASN A 58 -5.70 -0.04 4.19
C ASN A 58 -4.82 0.04 5.44
N ASP A 59 -3.99 -0.96 5.71
CA ASP A 59 -3.23 -1.00 6.95
C ASP A 59 -1.91 -0.22 6.84
N THR A 60 -1.89 0.94 7.48
CA THR A 60 -0.71 1.83 7.52
C THR A 60 0.28 1.46 8.65
N SER A 61 0.17 0.27 9.25
CA SER A 61 1.04 -0.18 10.34
C SER A 61 2.07 -1.19 9.85
N ASP A 62 1.62 -2.35 9.37
CA ASP A 62 2.45 -3.41 8.80
C ASP A 62 1.93 -3.95 7.47
N GLY A 63 0.73 -3.54 7.02
CA GLY A 63 0.14 -3.92 5.75
C GLY A 63 -0.44 -5.34 5.72
N GLN A 64 -0.44 -6.08 6.84
CA GLN A 64 -0.71 -7.52 6.87
C GLN A 64 -1.76 -7.95 7.92
N PRO A 65 -2.93 -7.30 8.07
CA PRO A 65 -4.01 -7.78 8.92
C PRO A 65 -4.60 -9.13 8.49
N ARG A 66 -4.40 -9.57 7.23
CA ARG A 66 -4.87 -10.85 6.67
C ARG A 66 -3.73 -11.64 6.08
N GLU A 67 -3.43 -12.80 6.66
CA GLU A 67 -2.28 -13.63 6.27
C GLU A 67 -2.49 -14.36 4.93
N ASP A 68 -3.74 -14.53 4.50
CA ASP A 68 -4.08 -15.19 3.23
C ASP A 68 -3.85 -14.30 1.99
N CYS A 69 -3.59 -13.02 2.21
CA CYS A 69 -3.22 -12.06 1.17
C CYS A 69 -1.75 -11.62 1.31
N SER A 70 -1.16 -11.05 0.27
CA SER A 70 0.13 -10.35 0.40
C SER A 70 -0.05 -9.06 1.22
N ALA A 71 1.00 -8.63 1.93
CA ALA A 71 1.01 -7.33 2.60
C ALA A 71 0.81 -6.17 1.62
N GLY A 72 0.08 -5.14 2.04
CA GLY A 72 0.08 -3.80 1.41
C GLY A 72 1.32 -2.98 1.77
N ASP A 73 1.45 -1.77 1.21
CA ASP A 73 2.51 -0.82 1.56
C ASP A 73 2.01 0.15 2.64
N PRO A 74 2.49 0.09 3.89
CA PRO A 74 2.03 0.96 4.98
C PRO A 74 2.24 2.47 4.75
N ALA A 75 3.02 2.85 3.73
CA ALA A 75 3.36 4.24 3.42
C ALA A 75 3.27 4.56 1.91
N GLY A 76 2.58 3.73 1.11
CA GLY A 76 2.57 3.84 -0.34
C GLY A 76 1.26 3.38 -0.98
N GLU A 77 1.11 3.68 -2.27
CA GLU A 77 -0.05 3.22 -3.04
C GLU A 77 -0.05 1.69 -3.19
N ASP A 78 -1.21 1.07 -3.07
CA ASP A 78 -1.40 -0.35 -3.38
C ASP A 78 -2.16 -0.57 -4.68
N THR A 79 -1.90 -1.69 -5.34
CA THR A 79 -2.68 -2.17 -6.49
C THR A 79 -3.28 -3.53 -6.19
N ILE A 80 -4.60 -3.61 -6.13
CA ILE A 80 -5.32 -4.89 -6.09
C ILE A 80 -5.57 -5.38 -7.52
N THR A 81 -5.11 -6.60 -7.80
CA THR A 81 -5.33 -7.33 -9.07
C THR A 81 -6.01 -8.66 -8.81
N PHE A 82 -6.39 -9.39 -9.87
CA PHE A 82 -7.14 -10.64 -9.76
C PHE A 82 -6.50 -11.74 -10.60
N SER A 83 -6.39 -12.95 -10.04
CA SER A 83 -6.00 -14.17 -10.76
C SER A 83 -7.19 -15.05 -11.16
N VAL A 84 -8.38 -14.69 -10.67
CA VAL A 84 -9.68 -15.30 -10.98
C VAL A 84 -10.50 -14.38 -11.88
N GLN A 85 -11.55 -14.93 -12.50
CA GLN A 85 -12.50 -14.20 -13.33
C GLN A 85 -13.92 -14.57 -12.91
N GLY A 86 -14.84 -13.60 -12.85
CA GLY A 86 -16.24 -13.86 -12.51
C GLY A 86 -16.94 -12.72 -11.78
N VAL A 87 -18.01 -13.08 -11.08
CA VAL A 87 -18.82 -12.16 -10.27
C VAL A 87 -18.48 -12.37 -8.80
N ILE A 88 -18.16 -11.29 -8.10
CA ILE A 88 -18.10 -11.24 -6.64
C ILE A 88 -19.44 -10.68 -6.18
N VAL A 89 -20.26 -11.53 -5.58
CA VAL A 89 -21.56 -11.14 -5.02
C VAL A 89 -21.33 -10.57 -3.62
N LEU A 90 -21.54 -9.27 -3.46
CA LEU A 90 -21.28 -8.56 -2.22
C LEU A 90 -22.40 -8.84 -1.21
N SER A 91 -22.04 -9.45 -0.09
CA SER A 91 -22.91 -9.67 1.07
C SER A 91 -23.21 -8.41 1.87
N GLY A 92 -22.54 -7.29 1.53
CA GLY A 92 -22.72 -5.99 2.15
C GLY A 92 -21.65 -4.98 1.70
N GLN A 93 -21.61 -3.82 2.34
CA GLN A 93 -20.64 -2.78 2.00
C GLN A 93 -19.20 -3.27 2.16
N LEU A 94 -18.37 -3.04 1.14
CA LEU A 94 -16.92 -3.29 1.21
C LEU A 94 -16.27 -2.41 2.31
N PRO A 95 -15.13 -2.83 2.89
CA PRO A 95 -14.39 -1.97 3.78
C PRO A 95 -14.09 -0.62 3.10
N PRO A 96 -14.17 0.52 3.82
CA PRO A 96 -13.86 1.82 3.25
C PRO A 96 -12.38 1.86 2.83
N ILE A 97 -12.09 2.49 1.69
CA ILE A 97 -10.72 2.76 1.26
C ILE A 97 -10.21 3.96 2.06
N VAL A 98 -9.14 3.78 2.83
CA VAL A 98 -8.53 4.81 3.69
C VAL A 98 -7.08 5.13 3.34
N ASP A 99 -6.49 4.38 2.42
CA ASP A 99 -5.18 4.66 1.81
C ASP A 99 -5.27 4.74 0.28
N ASP A 100 -4.19 5.16 -0.37
CA ASP A 100 -4.10 5.25 -1.83
C ASP A 100 -4.17 3.84 -2.45
N LEU A 101 -5.25 3.56 -3.19
CA LEU A 101 -5.53 2.24 -3.74
C LEU A 101 -5.99 2.28 -5.20
N VAL A 102 -5.36 1.46 -6.03
CA VAL A 102 -5.81 1.12 -7.38
C VAL A 102 -6.48 -0.26 -7.35
N LEU A 103 -7.75 -0.33 -7.77
CA LEU A 103 -8.46 -1.60 -7.98
C LEU A 103 -8.49 -1.94 -9.49
N ALA A 104 -7.64 -2.87 -9.91
CA ALA A 104 -7.45 -3.23 -11.31
C ALA A 104 -8.16 -4.55 -11.66
N GLY A 105 -9.49 -4.49 -11.85
CA GLY A 105 -10.33 -5.64 -12.21
C GLY A 105 -10.37 -6.01 -13.70
N GLY A 106 -9.83 -5.16 -14.59
CA GLY A 106 -9.87 -5.39 -16.03
C GLY A 106 -11.29 -5.59 -16.58
N ASN A 107 -11.46 -6.55 -17.50
CA ASN A 107 -12.77 -7.04 -17.96
C ASN A 107 -13.12 -8.40 -17.34
N ASP A 108 -12.39 -8.79 -16.30
CA ASP A 108 -12.38 -10.13 -15.74
C ASP A 108 -13.29 -10.25 -14.51
N ILE A 109 -13.58 -9.12 -13.84
CA ILE A 109 -14.33 -9.08 -12.58
C ILE A 109 -15.57 -8.18 -12.69
N THR A 110 -16.69 -8.68 -12.18
CA THR A 110 -17.91 -7.91 -11.88
C THR A 110 -18.14 -7.88 -10.37
N LEU A 111 -18.38 -6.70 -9.81
CA LEU A 111 -18.85 -6.56 -8.43
C LEU A 111 -20.37 -6.37 -8.48
N ASP A 112 -21.11 -7.27 -7.86
CA ASP A 112 -22.57 -7.26 -7.84
C ASP A 112 -23.05 -7.03 -6.42
N GLY A 113 -23.71 -5.90 -6.18
CA GLY A 113 -24.29 -5.53 -4.90
C GLY A 113 -25.77 -5.22 -5.08
N ASP A 114 -26.60 -5.80 -4.21
CA ASP A 114 -28.05 -5.59 -4.17
C ASP A 114 -28.47 -4.19 -3.66
#